data_AF-A0A7W2IWN1-F1
#
_entry.id   AF-A0A7W2IWN1-F1
#
_cell.length_a   1.000
_cell.length_b   1.000
_cell.length_c   1.000
_cell.angle_alpha   90.00
_cell.angle_beta   90.00
_cell.angle_gamma   90.00
#
_symmetry.space_group_name_H-M   'P 1'
#
loop_
_entity.id
_entity.type
_entity.pdbx_description
1 polymer ?
#
loop_
_entity_poly.entity_id
_entity_poly.type
_entity_poly.pdbx_seq_one_letter_code
_entity_poly.pdbx_strand_id
1 'polypeptide(L)'
;MTSCKDDDDKKADEGTVDISKMYLPLKMTSDGYVTSFTYNNKGQVTKIVDTDGYEYSFTYNGNQLISFASIDPSSKTIYTFKQNGNTITINLDGNVNGEKVSDTHILEIDAKGNLLKDDEATYTYDSKGNNTKVSYGEGEEVILTFDDKNGIFKNLNLPKWVSTYLLSYNGNLVNNLLSYDYKDVDFPEDNNSSKITYEYNADGYPSKITSEYKDEAGTDSEVQTIEYTKK
;
A
#
# COMPACT_ATOMS: atom_id res chain seq x y z
N MET A 1 15.59 -55.64 -12.69
CA MET A 1 15.76 -54.39 -11.93
C MET A 1 15.54 -53.25 -12.91
N THR A 2 14.34 -52.68 -12.90
CA THR A 2 13.97 -51.62 -13.85
C THR A 2 14.11 -50.29 -13.11
N SER A 3 15.04 -49.48 -13.62
CA SER A 3 15.40 -48.14 -13.13
C SER A 3 14.27 -47.15 -13.33
N CYS A 4 14.08 -46.30 -12.32
CA CYS A 4 13.19 -45.14 -12.30
C CYS A 4 13.43 -44.22 -13.50
N LYS A 5 12.35 -43.61 -14.00
CA LYS A 5 12.42 -42.34 -14.74
C LYS A 5 11.68 -41.33 -13.89
N ASP A 6 12.44 -40.34 -13.45
CA ASP A 6 11.96 -39.14 -12.78
C ASP A 6 11.06 -38.38 -13.76
N ASP A 7 9.81 -38.13 -13.35
CA ASP A 7 8.95 -37.15 -14.01
C ASP A 7 9.47 -35.77 -13.62
N ASP A 8 10.21 -35.16 -14.55
CA ASP A 8 10.58 -33.74 -14.50
C ASP A 8 9.30 -32.90 -14.42
N ASP A 9 9.00 -32.43 -13.20
CA ASP A 9 8.11 -31.32 -12.91
C ASP A 9 8.57 -30.10 -13.71
N LYS A 10 8.06 -29.96 -14.94
CA LYS A 10 8.07 -28.70 -15.68
C LYS A 10 7.22 -27.70 -14.89
N LYS A 11 7.84 -26.99 -13.94
CA LYS A 11 7.32 -25.71 -13.46
C LYS A 11 7.06 -24.86 -14.70
N ALA A 12 5.78 -24.58 -14.94
CA ALA A 12 5.36 -23.66 -15.99
C ALA A 12 6.19 -22.39 -15.86
N ASP A 13 6.76 -21.93 -16.97
CA ASP A 13 7.45 -20.65 -17.07
C ASP A 13 6.39 -19.56 -16.81
N GLU A 14 6.23 -19.20 -15.54
CA GLU A 14 5.29 -18.18 -15.14
C GLU A 14 5.81 -16.84 -15.69
N GLY A 15 5.08 -16.26 -16.64
CA GLY A 15 5.57 -15.22 -17.54
C GLY A 15 6.40 -14.11 -16.89
N THR A 16 7.54 -13.80 -17.51
CA THR A 16 8.45 -12.73 -17.07
C THR A 16 8.04 -11.38 -17.68
N VAL A 17 8.22 -10.30 -16.93
CA VAL A 17 8.00 -8.91 -17.39
C VAL A 17 9.30 -8.11 -17.30
N ASP A 18 9.47 -7.16 -18.22
CA ASP A 18 10.61 -6.24 -18.22
C ASP A 18 10.33 -5.05 -17.29
N ILE A 19 10.64 -5.23 -15.99
CA ILE A 19 10.41 -4.21 -14.96
C ILE A 19 11.18 -2.90 -15.22
N SER A 20 12.24 -2.92 -16.03
CA SER A 20 13.02 -1.72 -16.38
C SER A 20 12.27 -0.77 -17.32
N LYS A 21 11.15 -1.23 -17.89
CA LYS A 21 10.26 -0.42 -18.74
C LYS A 21 8.98 0.01 -18.04
N MET A 22 8.82 -0.30 -16.75
CA MET A 22 7.64 0.04 -15.95
C MET A 22 7.96 1.18 -14.98
N TYR A 23 6.99 2.04 -14.67
CA TYR A 23 7.13 2.98 -13.56
C TYR A 23 6.71 2.29 -12.27
N LEU A 24 7.62 1.50 -11.70
CA LEU A 24 7.53 0.94 -10.35
C LEU A 24 8.49 1.73 -9.44
N PRO A 25 8.06 2.21 -8.26
CA PRO A 25 8.96 2.89 -7.34
C PRO A 25 10.15 1.98 -7.00
N LEU A 26 11.36 2.45 -7.17
CA LEU A 26 12.57 1.76 -6.72
C LEU A 26 12.99 2.27 -5.34
N LYS A 27 12.90 3.59 -5.18
CA LYS A 27 13.34 4.29 -3.98
C LYS A 27 12.52 5.57 -3.79
N MET A 28 12.13 5.83 -2.55
CA MET A 28 11.52 7.09 -2.14
C MET A 28 12.39 7.69 -1.04
N THR A 29 12.71 8.98 -1.13
CA THR A 29 13.59 9.67 -0.17
C THR A 29 12.88 10.89 0.40
N SER A 30 12.80 11.00 1.72
CA SER A 30 12.25 12.16 2.45
C SER A 30 13.11 12.48 3.65
N ASP A 31 13.65 13.69 3.76
CA ASP A 31 14.45 14.16 4.91
C ASP A 31 15.53 13.19 5.44
N GLY A 32 16.19 12.47 4.52
CA GLY A 32 17.24 11.49 4.85
C GLY A 32 16.74 10.08 5.14
N TYR A 33 15.43 9.89 5.28
CA TYR A 33 14.78 8.58 5.29
C TYR A 33 14.61 8.05 3.88
N VAL A 34 14.84 6.75 3.71
CA VAL A 34 14.74 6.08 2.42
C VAL A 34 13.87 4.83 2.54
N THR A 35 12.84 4.76 1.72
CA THR A 35 12.06 3.55 1.47
C THR A 35 12.52 2.93 0.16
N SER A 36 12.89 1.65 0.17
CA SER A 36 13.33 0.90 -1.02
C SER A 36 12.39 -0.26 -1.33
N PHE A 37 12.16 -0.51 -2.62
CA PHE A 37 11.25 -1.54 -3.09
C PHE A 37 11.98 -2.59 -3.94
N THR A 38 11.63 -3.85 -3.74
CA THR A 38 12.15 -4.99 -4.51
C THR A 38 11.02 -5.71 -5.22
N TYR A 39 11.28 -6.17 -6.44
CA TYR A 39 10.31 -6.85 -7.30
C TYR A 39 10.84 -8.20 -7.80
N ASN A 40 9.94 -9.15 -8.02
CA ASN A 40 10.27 -10.37 -8.74
C ASN A 40 10.17 -10.19 -10.27
N ASN A 41 10.46 -11.25 -11.02
CA ASN A 41 10.40 -11.27 -12.48
C ASN A 41 8.99 -11.13 -13.08
N LYS A 42 7.93 -11.13 -12.26
CA LYS A 42 6.54 -10.84 -12.65
C LYS A 42 6.11 -9.41 -12.32
N GLY A 43 7.03 -8.58 -11.80
CA GLY A 43 6.74 -7.22 -11.35
C GLY A 43 5.94 -7.15 -10.05
N GLN A 44 5.81 -8.26 -9.31
CA GLN A 44 5.19 -8.26 -7.98
C GLN A 44 6.20 -7.72 -6.97
N VAL A 45 5.76 -6.83 -6.08
CA VAL A 45 6.57 -6.36 -4.95
C VAL A 45 6.81 -7.52 -4.00
N THR A 46 8.07 -7.78 -3.65
CA THR A 46 8.46 -8.86 -2.74
C THR A 46 8.99 -8.33 -1.42
N LYS A 47 9.50 -7.10 -1.40
CA LYS A 47 10.06 -6.48 -0.20
C LYS A 47 9.99 -4.96 -0.27
N ILE A 48 9.66 -4.33 0.86
CA ILE A 48 9.77 -2.89 1.12
C ILE A 48 10.62 -2.73 2.38
N VAL A 49 11.58 -1.81 2.37
CA VAL A 49 12.48 -1.56 3.51
C VAL A 49 12.60 -0.07 3.74
N ASP A 50 12.35 0.35 4.98
CA ASP A 50 12.56 1.71 5.46
C ASP A 50 13.90 1.80 6.23
N THR A 51 14.53 2.97 6.19
CA THR A 51 15.87 3.20 6.79
C THR A 51 15.93 3.09 8.31
N ASP A 52 14.79 3.18 8.98
CA ASP A 52 14.61 3.05 10.43
C ASP A 52 14.42 1.58 10.88
N GLY A 53 14.46 0.63 9.94
CA GLY A 53 14.49 -0.80 10.22
C GLY A 53 13.14 -1.50 10.09
N TYR A 54 12.10 -0.81 9.63
CA TYR A 54 10.87 -1.46 9.20
C TYR A 54 11.08 -2.19 7.87
N GLU A 55 10.61 -3.43 7.83
CA GLU A 55 10.66 -4.29 6.66
C GLU A 55 9.30 -4.95 6.45
N TYR A 56 8.84 -4.90 5.20
CA TYR A 56 7.65 -5.58 4.75
C TYR A 56 8.02 -6.62 3.69
N SER A 57 7.54 -7.85 3.83
CA SER A 57 7.80 -8.91 2.85
C SER A 57 6.51 -9.55 2.36
N PHE A 58 6.48 -9.93 1.09
CA PHE A 58 5.29 -10.39 0.38
C PHE A 58 5.56 -11.75 -0.25
N THR A 59 4.69 -12.72 0.04
CA THR A 59 4.78 -14.07 -0.50
C THR A 59 3.57 -14.38 -1.37
N TYR A 60 3.84 -14.91 -2.57
CA TYR A 60 2.81 -15.19 -3.58
C TYR A 60 2.78 -16.68 -3.93
N ASN A 61 1.59 -17.15 -4.30
CA ASN A 61 1.38 -18.39 -5.03
C ASN A 61 0.82 -18.04 -6.42
N GLY A 62 1.67 -18.13 -7.45
CA GLY A 62 1.35 -17.60 -8.77
C GLY A 62 1.17 -16.08 -8.74
N ASN A 63 -0.05 -15.61 -9.02
CA ASN A 63 -0.42 -14.19 -8.94
C ASN A 63 -1.15 -13.81 -7.64
N GLN A 64 -1.46 -14.80 -6.80
CA GLN A 64 -2.19 -14.59 -5.55
C GLN A 64 -1.22 -14.25 -4.42
N LEU A 65 -1.42 -13.12 -3.74
CA LEU A 65 -0.75 -12.84 -2.47
C LEU A 65 -1.32 -13.78 -1.40
N ILE A 66 -0.45 -14.54 -0.74
CA ILE A 66 -0.84 -15.52 0.30
C ILE A 66 -0.38 -15.12 1.70
N SER A 67 0.68 -14.32 1.79
CA SER A 67 1.19 -13.83 3.07
C SER A 67 1.93 -12.49 2.92
N PHE A 68 1.80 -11.68 3.97
CA PHE A 68 2.54 -10.45 4.20
C PHE A 68 3.18 -10.54 5.58
N ALA A 69 4.42 -10.09 5.74
CA ALA A 69 5.02 -9.97 7.06
C ALA A 69 5.49 -8.53 7.28
N SER A 70 5.13 -7.97 8.43
CA SER A 70 5.64 -6.70 8.96
C SER A 70 6.68 -7.01 10.03
N ILE A 71 7.87 -6.45 9.87
CA ILE A 71 9.02 -6.68 10.74
C ILE A 71 9.51 -5.30 11.15
N ASP A 72 9.69 -5.11 12.45
CA ASP A 72 10.39 -3.97 13.02
C ASP A 72 11.51 -4.49 13.96
N PRO A 73 12.35 -3.62 14.54
CA PRO A 73 13.47 -4.07 15.38
C PRO A 73 13.09 -4.96 16.58
N SER A 74 11.87 -4.86 17.10
CA SER A 74 11.41 -5.61 18.29
C SER A 74 10.21 -6.51 18.06
N SER A 75 9.63 -6.50 16.85
CA SER A 75 8.39 -7.19 16.54
C SER A 75 8.40 -7.83 15.15
N LYS A 76 7.64 -8.91 15.03
CA LYS A 76 7.35 -9.55 13.75
C LYS A 76 5.92 -10.06 13.76
N THR A 77 5.14 -9.64 12.78
CA THR A 77 3.76 -10.09 12.58
C THR A 77 3.60 -10.61 11.17
N ILE A 78 3.06 -11.83 11.05
CA ILE A 78 2.77 -12.49 9.79
C ILE A 78 1.26 -12.49 9.60
N TYR A 79 0.84 -12.03 8.44
CA TYR A 79 -0.53 -11.99 7.99
C TYR A 79 -0.72 -13.05 6.91
N THR A 80 -1.84 -13.77 6.98
CA THR A 80 -2.26 -14.74 5.96
C THR A 80 -3.68 -14.42 5.52
N PHE A 81 -3.96 -14.71 4.25
CA PHE A 81 -5.16 -14.22 3.59
C PHE A 81 -5.98 -15.35 2.99
N LYS A 82 -7.29 -15.27 3.16
CA LYS A 82 -8.24 -16.15 2.48
C LYS A 82 -9.39 -15.33 1.91
N GLN A 83 -9.57 -15.38 0.60
CA GLN A 83 -10.69 -14.75 -0.08
C GLN A 83 -11.87 -15.72 -0.23
N ASN A 84 -13.08 -15.25 0.07
CA ASN A 84 -14.34 -15.93 -0.23
C ASN A 84 -15.33 -14.93 -0.82
N GLY A 85 -15.50 -14.94 -2.14
CA GLY A 85 -16.30 -13.93 -2.84
C GLY A 85 -15.73 -12.52 -2.62
N ASN A 86 -16.56 -11.65 -2.04
CA ASN A 86 -16.24 -10.25 -1.75
C ASN A 86 -15.65 -10.05 -0.35
N THR A 87 -15.28 -11.13 0.35
CA THR A 87 -14.77 -11.06 1.72
C THR A 87 -13.33 -11.58 1.78
N ILE A 88 -12.45 -10.86 2.49
CA ILE A 88 -11.09 -11.28 2.82
C ILE A 88 -11.02 -11.57 4.32
N THR A 89 -10.72 -12.81 4.69
CA THR A 89 -10.31 -13.13 6.05
C THR A 89 -8.80 -12.95 6.18
N ILE A 90 -8.39 -12.14 7.15
CA ILE A 90 -6.99 -11.92 7.51
C ILE A 90 -6.77 -12.59 8.85
N ASN A 91 -5.81 -13.52 8.93
CA ASN A 91 -5.32 -14.01 10.21
C ASN A 91 -3.92 -13.43 10.42
N LEU A 92 -3.68 -12.85 11.60
CA LEU A 92 -2.36 -12.40 12.00
C LEU A 92 -1.84 -13.26 13.14
N ASP A 93 -0.55 -13.56 13.09
CA ASP A 93 0.20 -14.21 14.15
C ASP A 93 1.53 -13.50 14.28
N GLY A 94 1.86 -13.05 15.48
CA GLY A 94 3.05 -12.25 15.71
C GLY A 94 3.67 -12.40 17.08
N ASN A 95 4.83 -11.79 17.20
CA ASN A 95 5.48 -11.50 18.46
C ASN A 95 5.76 -9.99 18.50
N VAL A 96 5.24 -9.31 19.52
CA VAL A 96 5.44 -7.88 19.74
C VAL A 96 6.09 -7.72 21.10
N ASN A 97 7.34 -7.24 21.13
CA ASN A 97 8.11 -7.05 22.36
C ASN A 97 8.20 -8.30 23.26
N GLY A 98 8.28 -9.48 22.66
CA GLY A 98 8.35 -10.76 23.37
C GLY A 98 6.99 -11.40 23.64
N GLU A 99 5.88 -10.70 23.46
CA GLU A 99 4.53 -11.22 23.68
C GLU A 99 3.93 -11.77 22.39
N LYS A 100 3.23 -12.91 22.49
CA LYS A 100 2.52 -13.46 21.33
C LYS A 100 1.22 -12.69 21.11
N VAL A 101 0.99 -12.30 19.87
CA VAL A 101 -0.26 -11.68 19.42
C VAL A 101 -0.85 -12.52 18.30
N SER A 102 -2.17 -12.67 18.31
CA SER A 102 -2.91 -13.35 17.24
C SER A 102 -4.30 -12.78 17.14
N ASP A 103 -4.77 -12.50 15.93
CA ASP A 103 -6.12 -11.99 15.70
C ASP A 103 -6.66 -12.38 14.32
N THR A 104 -7.96 -12.16 14.11
CA THR A 104 -8.64 -12.42 12.84
C THR A 104 -9.56 -11.26 12.48
N HIS A 105 -9.32 -10.68 11.30
CA HIS A 105 -10.09 -9.58 10.75
C HIS A 105 -10.84 -9.99 9.49
N ILE A 106 -11.94 -9.31 9.20
CA ILE A 106 -12.75 -9.55 8.01
C ILE A 106 -12.89 -8.24 7.24
N LEU A 107 -12.41 -8.23 5.99
CA LEU A 107 -12.59 -7.12 5.07
C LEU A 107 -13.69 -7.43 4.07
N GLU A 108 -14.46 -6.42 3.67
CA GLU A 108 -15.36 -6.48 2.52
C GLU A 108 -14.77 -5.67 1.36
N ILE A 109 -14.75 -6.24 0.16
CA ILE A 109 -14.21 -5.64 -1.05
C ILE A 109 -15.23 -5.60 -2.19
N ASP A 110 -15.07 -4.66 -3.12
CA ASP A 110 -15.84 -4.66 -4.36
C ASP A 110 -15.26 -5.64 -5.42
N ALA A 111 -15.96 -5.79 -6.54
CA ALA A 111 -15.52 -6.65 -7.64
C ALA A 111 -14.21 -6.18 -8.33
N LYS A 112 -13.77 -4.94 -8.08
CA LYS A 112 -12.49 -4.39 -8.56
C LYS A 112 -11.37 -4.54 -7.51
N GLY A 113 -11.67 -5.12 -6.35
CA GLY A 113 -10.75 -5.34 -5.24
C GLY A 113 -10.52 -4.12 -4.36
N ASN A 114 -11.31 -3.04 -4.51
CA ASN A 114 -11.27 -1.89 -3.61
C ASN A 114 -11.83 -2.29 -2.23
N LEU A 115 -11.23 -1.84 -1.15
CA LEU A 115 -11.71 -2.07 0.23
C LEU A 115 -12.98 -1.27 0.46
N LEU A 116 -14.11 -1.90 0.79
CA LEU A 116 -15.35 -1.19 1.10
C LEU A 116 -15.53 -0.99 2.60
N LYS A 117 -15.05 -1.95 3.40
CA LYS A 117 -15.20 -1.95 4.85
C LYS A 117 -14.15 -2.83 5.52
N ASP A 118 -13.69 -2.40 6.68
CA ASP A 118 -12.95 -3.21 7.64
C ASP A 118 -13.61 -3.13 9.04
N ASP A 119 -12.87 -3.49 10.08
CA ASP A 119 -13.39 -3.50 11.46
C ASP A 119 -13.59 -2.09 12.04
N GLU A 120 -12.94 -1.07 11.45
CA GLU A 120 -12.91 0.31 11.96
C GLU A 120 -13.64 1.30 11.05
N ALA A 121 -13.61 1.09 9.73
CA ALA A 121 -14.01 2.09 8.77
C ALA A 121 -14.75 1.56 7.55
N THR A 122 -15.46 2.47 6.87
CA THR A 122 -16.01 2.28 5.53
C THR A 122 -15.40 3.25 4.54
N TYR A 123 -15.39 2.84 3.27
CA TYR A 123 -14.63 3.51 2.21
C TYR A 123 -15.51 3.74 0.99
N THR A 124 -15.33 4.90 0.34
CA THR A 124 -16.01 5.22 -0.92
C THR A 124 -15.02 5.63 -2.00
N TYR A 125 -15.39 5.41 -3.25
CA TYR A 125 -14.48 5.59 -4.38
C TYR A 125 -15.12 6.38 -5.51
N ASP A 126 -14.29 7.14 -6.23
CA ASP A 126 -14.66 7.72 -7.51
C ASP A 126 -14.72 6.66 -8.65
N SER A 127 -15.11 7.08 -9.85
CA SER A 127 -15.19 6.19 -11.01
C SER A 127 -13.83 5.62 -11.47
N LYS A 128 -12.72 6.30 -11.14
CA LYS A 128 -11.35 5.86 -11.45
C LYS A 128 -10.84 4.86 -10.41
N GLY A 129 -11.47 4.81 -9.23
CA GLY A 129 -11.10 3.95 -8.12
C GLY A 129 -10.15 4.62 -7.12
N ASN A 130 -10.17 5.96 -7.03
CA ASN A 130 -9.52 6.69 -5.93
C ASN A 130 -10.44 6.67 -4.71
N ASN A 131 -9.89 6.40 -3.52
CA ASN A 131 -10.65 6.44 -2.26
C ASN A 131 -10.98 7.90 -1.93
N THR A 132 -12.24 8.32 -2.06
CA THR A 132 -12.66 9.71 -1.86
C THR A 132 -13.10 10.03 -0.44
N LYS A 133 -13.43 9.00 0.35
CA LYS A 133 -13.85 9.19 1.75
C LYS A 133 -13.65 7.93 2.57
N VAL A 134 -13.13 8.12 3.78
CA VAL A 134 -13.09 7.14 4.87
C VAL A 134 -14.02 7.61 5.98
N SER A 135 -14.82 6.72 6.56
CA SER A 135 -15.72 7.05 7.68
C SER A 135 -15.53 6.03 8.79
N TYR A 136 -15.24 6.51 10.01
CA TYR A 136 -14.89 5.72 11.20
C TYR A 136 -16.07 5.51 12.17
N GLY A 137 -17.28 5.85 11.73
CA GLY A 137 -18.48 5.82 12.57
C GLY A 137 -19.33 7.06 12.39
N GLU A 138 -20.23 7.31 13.33
CA GLU A 138 -20.98 8.57 13.34
C GLU A 138 -20.04 9.72 13.71
N GLY A 139 -19.91 10.70 12.83
CA GLY A 139 -19.25 11.97 13.15
C GLY A 139 -17.76 12.05 12.82
N GLU A 140 -17.09 10.94 12.54
CA GLU A 140 -15.67 10.92 12.19
C GLU A 140 -15.44 10.51 10.72
N GLU A 141 -14.82 11.38 9.93
CA GLU A 141 -14.56 11.16 8.51
C GLU A 141 -13.27 11.81 7.99
N VAL A 142 -12.75 11.24 6.90
CA VAL A 142 -11.69 11.83 6.08
C VAL A 142 -12.22 12.00 4.66
N ILE A 143 -12.13 13.21 4.11
CA ILE A 143 -12.41 13.49 2.70
C ILE A 143 -11.10 13.63 1.94
N LEU A 144 -10.99 12.94 0.81
CA LEU A 144 -9.77 12.85 0.00
C LEU A 144 -10.06 13.37 -1.42
N THR A 145 -9.17 14.20 -1.94
CA THR A 145 -9.24 14.71 -3.32
C THR A 145 -8.00 14.36 -4.11
N PHE A 146 -8.13 14.18 -5.42
CA PHE A 146 -7.06 13.64 -6.26
C PHE A 146 -6.87 14.47 -7.53
N ASP A 147 -5.65 14.39 -8.06
CA ASP A 147 -5.34 14.86 -9.40
C ASP A 147 -5.90 13.92 -10.50
N ASP A 148 -5.48 14.16 -11.74
CA ASP A 148 -5.77 13.29 -12.88
C ASP A 148 -4.54 12.55 -13.43
N LYS A 149 -3.40 12.59 -12.72
CA LYS A 149 -2.10 12.03 -13.15
C LYS A 149 -1.87 10.63 -12.62
N ASN A 150 -0.84 9.94 -13.10
CA ASN A 150 -0.60 8.57 -12.68
C ASN A 150 -0.16 8.55 -11.20
N GLY A 151 -0.86 7.76 -10.38
CA GLY A 151 -0.47 7.50 -9.00
C GLY A 151 0.92 6.88 -8.91
N ILE A 152 1.66 7.19 -7.84
CA ILE A 152 2.97 6.58 -7.52
C ILE A 152 2.91 5.05 -7.58
N PHE A 153 1.84 4.46 -7.05
CA PHE A 153 1.66 3.01 -6.93
C PHE A 153 0.74 2.42 -8.01
N LYS A 154 0.42 3.18 -9.06
CA LYS A 154 -0.51 2.76 -10.12
C LYS A 154 -0.15 1.44 -10.80
N ASN A 155 1.16 1.18 -10.96
CA ASN A 155 1.64 -0.05 -11.59
C ASN A 155 2.03 -1.14 -10.59
N LEU A 156 1.84 -0.91 -9.29
CA LEU A 156 2.19 -1.90 -8.28
C LEU A 156 1.30 -3.12 -8.46
N ASN A 157 1.91 -4.28 -8.75
CA ASN A 157 1.18 -5.53 -8.86
C ASN A 157 0.89 -6.09 -7.45
N LEU A 158 -0.06 -5.45 -6.78
CA LEU A 158 -0.51 -5.74 -5.43
C LEU A 158 -2.03 -5.53 -5.34
N PRO A 159 -2.78 -6.38 -4.61
CA PRO A 159 -4.22 -6.15 -4.42
C PRO A 159 -4.49 -4.79 -3.78
N LYS A 160 -5.49 -4.06 -4.27
CA LYS A 160 -5.78 -2.70 -3.79
C LYS A 160 -6.09 -2.65 -2.29
N TRP A 161 -6.86 -3.62 -1.77
CA TRP A 161 -7.13 -3.72 -0.33
C TRP A 161 -5.85 -3.89 0.50
N VAL A 162 -4.79 -4.53 -0.02
CA VAL A 162 -3.49 -4.64 0.68
C VAL A 162 -2.81 -3.27 0.72
N SER A 163 -2.78 -2.57 -0.42
CA SER A 163 -2.25 -1.20 -0.48
C SER A 163 -2.99 -0.26 0.47
N THR A 164 -4.30 -0.41 0.60
CA THR A 164 -5.15 0.39 1.48
C THR A 164 -4.98 0.04 2.96
N TYR A 165 -5.11 -1.23 3.33
CA TYR A 165 -5.23 -1.67 4.73
C TYR A 165 -3.88 -1.92 5.39
N LEU A 166 -2.91 -2.52 4.68
CA LEU A 166 -1.63 -2.95 5.28
C LEU A 166 -0.50 -1.94 5.04
N LEU A 167 -0.57 -1.16 3.97
CA LEU A 167 0.47 -0.19 3.59
C LEU A 167 0.02 1.27 3.70
N SER A 168 -1.28 1.50 3.93
CA SER A 168 -1.86 2.85 4.03
C SER A 168 -1.61 3.74 2.80
N TYR A 169 -1.42 3.15 1.62
CA TYR A 169 -1.14 3.85 0.34
C TYR A 169 -2.39 4.40 -0.36
N ASN A 170 -3.44 4.68 0.41
CA ASN A 170 -4.74 5.15 -0.08
C ASN A 170 -4.67 6.38 -0.99
N GLY A 171 -3.71 7.28 -0.72
CA GLY A 171 -3.60 8.55 -1.42
C GLY A 171 -2.97 8.48 -2.82
N ASN A 172 -2.24 7.42 -3.19
CA ASN A 172 -1.41 7.44 -4.41
C ASN A 172 -1.53 6.17 -5.27
N LEU A 173 -2.61 5.41 -5.10
CA LEU A 173 -2.80 4.12 -5.76
C LEU A 173 -3.21 4.22 -7.23
N VAL A 174 -4.05 5.20 -7.60
CA VAL A 174 -4.54 5.34 -8.99
C VAL A 174 -4.17 6.71 -9.55
N ASN A 175 -4.59 7.77 -8.84
CA ASN A 175 -4.16 9.15 -8.99
C ASN A 175 -3.43 9.60 -7.72
N ASN A 176 -2.96 10.85 -7.66
CA ASN A 176 -2.23 11.37 -6.50
C ASN A 176 -3.09 12.31 -5.65
N LEU A 177 -2.99 12.13 -4.33
CA LEU A 177 -3.75 12.87 -3.31
C LEU A 177 -3.38 14.36 -3.33
N LEU A 178 -4.35 15.24 -3.53
CA LEU A 178 -4.14 16.69 -3.48
C LEU A 178 -4.41 17.28 -2.09
N SER A 179 -5.36 16.70 -1.37
CA SER A 179 -5.65 17.07 0.02
C SER A 179 -6.39 15.96 0.72
N TYR A 180 -6.18 15.88 2.03
CA TYR A 180 -7.11 15.22 2.94
C TYR A 180 -7.65 16.24 3.94
N ASP A 181 -8.89 16.05 4.35
CA ASP A 181 -9.55 16.85 5.37
C ASP A 181 -10.20 15.87 6.35
N TYR A 182 -9.69 15.84 7.58
CA TYR A 182 -10.22 15.05 8.69
C TYR A 182 -11.20 15.88 9.50
N LYS A 183 -12.32 15.26 9.85
CA LYS A 183 -13.37 15.83 10.68
C LYS A 183 -13.80 14.86 11.77
N ASP A 184 -13.84 15.34 12.99
CA ASP A 184 -14.55 14.79 14.13
C ASP A 184 -15.57 15.83 14.60
N VAL A 185 -16.86 15.46 14.61
CA VAL A 185 -17.94 16.36 15.04
C VAL A 185 -18.03 16.51 16.56
N ASP A 186 -17.59 15.49 17.31
CA ASP A 186 -17.60 15.48 18.77
C ASP A 186 -16.37 16.18 19.33
N PHE A 187 -15.24 16.15 18.60
CA PHE A 187 -13.98 16.83 18.93
C PHE A 187 -13.48 17.73 17.78
N PRO A 188 -14.16 18.85 17.47
CA PRO A 188 -13.76 19.72 16.36
C PRO A 188 -12.36 20.33 16.47
N GLU A 189 -11.79 20.37 17.67
CA GLU A 189 -10.41 20.75 17.95
C GLU A 189 -9.37 19.80 17.33
N ASP A 190 -9.73 18.54 17.08
CA ASP A 190 -8.84 17.52 16.51
C ASP A 190 -8.86 17.51 14.96
N ASN A 191 -9.73 18.33 14.36
CA ASN A 191 -9.83 18.50 12.92
C ASN A 191 -8.51 18.97 12.30
N ASN A 192 -8.07 18.32 11.23
CA ASN A 192 -6.87 18.70 10.51
C ASN A 192 -7.04 18.53 9.00
N SER A 193 -6.09 19.08 8.25
CA SER A 193 -6.08 18.99 6.80
C SER A 193 -4.66 19.15 6.28
N SER A 194 -4.37 18.57 5.12
CA SER A 194 -3.14 18.86 4.40
C SER A 194 -3.39 19.20 2.94
N LYS A 195 -2.36 19.80 2.34
CA LYS A 195 -2.31 20.02 0.90
C LYS A 195 -1.02 19.44 0.36
N ILE A 196 -1.13 18.70 -0.73
CA ILE A 196 0.02 18.07 -1.39
C ILE A 196 0.12 18.57 -2.83
N THR A 197 1.34 18.81 -3.27
CA THR A 197 1.67 19.18 -4.64
C THR A 197 2.75 18.26 -5.19
N TYR A 198 2.79 18.16 -6.52
CA TYR A 198 3.65 17.21 -7.21
C TYR A 198 4.34 17.86 -8.40
N GLU A 199 5.58 17.45 -8.62
CA GLU A 199 6.26 17.60 -9.91
C GLU A 199 6.24 16.24 -10.62
N TYR A 200 5.99 16.24 -11.94
CA TYR A 200 5.84 15.01 -12.72
C TYR A 200 6.90 14.91 -13.81
N ASN A 201 7.26 13.68 -14.14
CA ASN A 201 8.02 13.39 -15.35
C ASN A 201 7.14 13.51 -16.61
N ALA A 202 7.75 13.37 -17.79
CA ALA A 202 7.07 13.51 -19.08
C ALA A 202 5.93 12.49 -19.30
N ASP A 203 5.98 11.34 -18.62
CA ASP A 203 4.98 10.27 -18.70
C ASP A 203 3.89 10.40 -17.61
N GLY A 204 3.89 11.50 -16.86
CA GLY A 204 2.85 11.83 -15.89
C GLY A 204 2.92 11.06 -14.57
N TYR A 205 4.10 10.55 -14.20
CA TYR A 205 4.36 9.98 -12.86
C TYR A 205 5.08 11.00 -11.98
N PRO A 206 4.76 11.09 -10.68
CA PRO A 206 5.40 12.03 -9.77
C PRO A 206 6.88 11.73 -9.60
N SER A 207 7.74 12.73 -9.75
CA SER A 207 9.16 12.66 -9.41
C SER A 207 9.49 13.32 -8.07
N LYS A 208 8.63 14.23 -7.62
CA LYS A 208 8.78 14.95 -6.36
C LYS A 208 7.41 15.30 -5.79
N ILE A 209 7.32 15.25 -4.47
CA ILE A 209 6.13 15.54 -3.69
C ILE A 209 6.50 16.65 -2.70
N THR A 210 5.58 17.58 -2.47
CA THR A 210 5.68 18.58 -1.42
C THR A 210 4.38 18.61 -0.64
N SER A 211 4.46 18.20 0.62
CA SER A 211 3.34 18.15 1.56
C SER A 211 3.41 19.34 2.49
N GLU A 212 2.35 20.14 2.56
CA GLU A 212 2.23 21.27 3.48
C GLU A 212 1.27 20.89 4.61
N TYR A 213 1.76 20.98 5.85
CA TYR A 213 1.00 20.73 7.07
C TYR A 213 0.84 22.05 7.83
N LYS A 214 -0.33 22.24 8.43
CA LYS A 214 -0.61 23.42 9.25
C LYS A 214 -1.01 23.00 10.65
N ASP A 215 -0.26 23.46 11.63
CA ASP A 215 -0.53 23.25 13.05
C ASP A 215 -0.47 24.58 13.82
N GLU A 216 -0.55 24.52 15.15
CA GLU A 216 -0.48 25.70 16.03
C GLU A 216 0.90 26.40 16.01
N ALA A 217 1.96 25.70 15.58
CA ALA A 217 3.33 26.21 15.53
C ALA A 217 3.67 26.90 14.19
N GLY A 218 2.92 26.61 13.12
CA GLY A 218 3.05 27.29 11.83
C GLY A 218 2.65 26.44 10.64
N THR A 219 3.34 26.65 9.52
CA THR A 219 3.25 25.78 8.34
C THR A 219 4.59 25.08 8.18
N ASP A 220 4.56 23.75 8.22
CA ASP A 220 5.72 22.91 7.94
C ASP A 220 5.56 22.27 6.55
N SER A 221 6.69 21.93 5.93
CA SER A 221 6.69 21.32 4.61
C SER A 221 7.70 20.19 4.51
N GLU A 222 7.24 19.05 4.02
CA GLU A 222 8.08 17.88 3.76
C GLU A 222 8.27 17.71 2.25
N VAL A 223 9.49 17.37 1.82
CA VAL A 223 9.80 17.10 0.41
C VAL A 223 10.27 15.67 0.24
N GLN A 224 9.55 14.93 -0.60
CA GLN A 224 9.90 13.57 -0.97
C GLN A 224 10.25 13.48 -2.46
N THR A 225 11.27 12.70 -2.81
CA THR A 225 11.62 12.38 -4.20
C THR A 225 11.43 10.89 -4.49
N ILE A 226 11.13 10.56 -5.75
CA ILE A 226 10.86 9.19 -6.17
C ILE A 226 11.78 8.83 -7.34
N GLU A 227 12.48 7.71 -7.20
CA GLU A 227 13.21 7.04 -8.27
C GLU A 227 12.39 5.82 -8.72
N TYR A 228 12.24 5.62 -10.03
CA TYR A 228 11.51 4.47 -10.60
C TYR A 228 12.46 3.47 -11.27
N THR A 229 11.97 2.25 -11.50
CA THR A 229 12.70 1.23 -12.26
C THR A 229 12.93 1.63 -13.72
N LYS A 230 11.96 2.35 -14.33
CA LYS A 230 12.14 3.01 -15.63
C LYS A 230 12.89 4.33 -15.46
N LYS A 231 13.94 4.49 -16.25
CA LYS A 231 14.77 5.70 -16.32
C LYS A 231 14.31 6.63 -17.43
#